data_AF-A0A535I2R0-F1
#
_entry.id   AF-A0A535I2R0-F1
#
_cell.length_a   1.000
_cell.length_b   1.000
_cell.length_c   1.000
_cell.angle_alpha   90.00
_cell.angle_beta   90.00
_cell.angle_gamma   90.00
#
_symmetry.space_group_name_H-M   'P 1'
#
loop_
_entity.id
_entity.type
_entity.pdbx_description
1 polymer ?
#
loop_
_entity_poly.entity_id
_entity_poly.type
_entity_poly.pdbx_seq_one_letter_code
_entity_poly.pdbx_strand_id
1 'polypeptide(L)'
;MSRVQLFAILAGLAGVGVSIYLTVLHYAGFVPGCPVTGPINCEAVLASPYALIAGLPVPTSAAGVAWFGVSAVLWTRPLHWVHLVWAGIGLVTVVYLVFIEIVRVGALCLWCTAAHVLVVAIVLITVTLWPARDTVRA
;
A
#
# COMPACT_ATOMS: atom_id res chain seq x y z
N MET A 1 20.80 -11.95 4.12
CA MET A 1 19.88 -10.93 3.56
C MET A 1 20.71 -9.76 3.08
N SER A 2 20.55 -9.32 1.83
CA SER A 2 21.20 -8.09 1.36
C SER A 2 20.56 -6.88 2.05
N ARG A 3 21.31 -5.76 2.15
CA ARG A 3 20.78 -4.50 2.73
C ARG A 3 19.44 -4.10 2.11
N VAL A 4 19.28 -4.33 0.80
CA VAL A 4 18.05 -4.01 0.06
C VAL A 4 16.87 -4.91 0.45
N GLN A 5 17.09 -6.20 0.70
CA GLN A 5 16.02 -7.09 1.21
C GLN A 5 15.54 -6.63 2.58
N LEU A 6 16.45 -6.19 3.45
CA LEU A 6 16.08 -5.66 4.76
C LEU A 6 15.23 -4.39 4.63
N PHE A 7 15.63 -3.44 3.77
CA PHE A 7 14.84 -2.25 3.49
C PHE A 7 13.43 -2.58 2.98
N ALA A 8 13.30 -3.52 2.04
CA ALA A 8 12.00 -3.91 1.51
C ALA A 8 11.10 -4.56 2.57
N ILE A 9 11.67 -5.40 3.45
CA ILE A 9 10.94 -6.01 4.57
C ILE A 9 10.50 -4.94 5.57
N LEU A 10 11.39 -4.00 5.94
CA LEU A 10 11.05 -2.90 6.84
C LEU A 10 9.96 -1.99 6.27
N ALA A 11 10.04 -1.68 4.97
CA ALA A 11 9.00 -0.92 4.26
C ALA A 11 7.66 -1.67 4.26
N GLY A 12 7.69 -3.00 4.06
CA GLY A 12 6.50 -3.85 4.17
C GLY A 12 5.90 -3.82 5.58
N LEU A 13 6.72 -3.98 6.63
CA LEU A 13 6.24 -3.93 8.01
C LEU A 13 5.68 -2.55 8.38
N ALA A 14 6.31 -1.47 7.93
CA ALA A 14 5.76 -0.12 8.09
C ALA A 14 4.40 0.02 7.39
N GLY A 15 4.28 -0.50 6.16
CA GLY A 15 3.03 -0.49 5.40
C GLY A 15 1.92 -1.30 6.07
N VAL A 16 2.25 -2.45 6.67
CA VAL A 16 1.31 -3.22 7.51
C VAL A 16 0.83 -2.36 8.68
N GLY A 17 1.74 -1.71 9.41
CA GLY A 17 1.40 -0.85 10.53
C GLY A 17 0.44 0.29 10.14
N VAL A 18 0.74 1.01 9.06
CA VAL A 18 -0.13 2.09 8.54
C VAL A 18 -1.49 1.54 8.12
N SER A 19 -1.52 0.39 7.45
CA SER A 19 -2.76 -0.23 6.97
C SER A 19 -3.64 -0.73 8.12
N ILE A 20 -3.05 -1.32 9.15
CA ILE A 20 -3.77 -1.72 10.38
C ILE A 20 -4.32 -0.47 11.09
N TYR A 21 -3.49 0.57 11.26
CA TYR A 21 -3.91 1.81 11.90
C TYR A 21 -5.14 2.42 11.23
N LEU A 22 -5.12 2.54 9.90
CA LEU A 22 -6.26 3.05 9.12
C LEU A 22 -7.49 2.14 9.20
N THR A 23 -7.29 0.82 9.17
CA THR A 23 -8.39 -0.15 9.30
C THR A 23 -9.09 -0.02 10.65
N VAL A 24 -8.31 0.11 11.72
CA VAL A 24 -8.85 0.31 13.08
C VAL A 24 -9.60 1.64 13.17
N LEU A 25 -9.03 2.72 12.65
CA LEU A 25 -9.69 4.03 12.65
C LEU A 25 -11.01 4.03 11.88
N HIS A 26 -11.04 3.36 10.72
CA HIS A 26 -12.25 3.23 9.91
C HIS A 26 -13.38 2.53 10.70
N TYR A 27 -13.07 1.41 11.37
CA TYR A 27 -14.07 0.69 12.16
C TYR A 27 -14.45 1.40 13.47
N ALA A 28 -13.51 2.11 14.08
CA ALA A 28 -13.75 2.83 15.31
C ALA A 28 -14.43 4.20 15.08
N GLY A 29 -14.58 4.63 13.82
CA GLY A 29 -15.20 5.91 13.46
C GLY A 29 -14.37 7.13 13.90
N PHE A 30 -13.07 6.95 14.13
CA PHE A 30 -12.20 8.03 14.58
C PHE A 30 -11.55 8.76 13.40
N VAL A 31 -11.43 10.07 13.56
CA VAL A 31 -10.72 10.93 12.61
C VAL A 31 -9.21 10.67 12.72
N PRO A 32 -8.52 10.35 11.61
CA PRO A 32 -7.06 10.18 11.63
C PRO A 32 -6.36 11.46 12.06
N GLY A 33 -5.16 11.35 12.64
CA GLY A 33 -4.31 12.50 12.97
C GLY A 33 -3.82 13.24 11.73
N CYS A 34 -4.69 13.99 11.07
CA CYS A 34 -4.40 14.78 9.89
C CYS A 34 -5.39 15.97 9.79
N PRO A 35 -5.10 16.98 8.96
CA PRO A 35 -6.01 18.10 8.76
C PRO A 35 -7.38 17.63 8.28
N VAL A 36 -8.45 18.24 8.80
CA VAL A 36 -9.85 17.93 8.45
C VAL A 36 -10.48 18.99 7.54
N THR A 37 -9.68 19.92 7.01
CA THR A 37 -10.15 21.03 6.17
C THR A 37 -9.23 21.23 4.97
N GLY A 38 -9.82 21.67 3.86
CA GLY A 38 -9.10 21.94 2.62
C GLY A 38 -8.79 20.67 1.81
N PRO A 39 -7.78 20.72 0.92
CA PRO A 39 -7.47 19.64 -0.01
C PRO A 39 -6.82 18.41 0.65
N ILE A 40 -6.39 18.53 1.91
CA ILE A 40 -5.90 17.41 2.71
C ILE A 40 -6.97 17.12 3.77
N ASN A 41 -7.71 16.03 3.57
CA ASN A 41 -8.80 15.64 4.46
C ASN A 41 -8.94 14.12 4.50
N CYS A 42 -8.35 13.49 5.51
CA CYS A 42 -8.42 12.03 5.64
C CYS A 42 -9.81 11.57 6.06
N GLU A 43 -10.56 12.37 6.80
CA GLU A 43 -11.93 12.02 7.20
C GLU A 43 -12.83 11.88 5.97
N ALA A 44 -12.77 12.85 5.05
CA ALA A 44 -13.51 12.79 3.79
C ALA A 44 -13.16 11.54 2.95
N VAL A 45 -11.88 11.16 2.91
CA VAL A 45 -11.42 9.97 2.18
C VAL A 45 -11.89 8.68 2.86
N LEU A 46 -11.72 8.55 4.18
CA LEU A 46 -12.08 7.35 4.94
C LEU A 46 -13.59 7.13 5.09
N ALA A 47 -14.39 8.21 5.08
CA ALA A 47 -15.85 8.16 5.11
C ALA A 47 -16.46 7.97 3.71
N SER A 48 -15.66 8.09 2.65
CA SER A 48 -16.16 7.94 1.28
C SER A 48 -16.59 6.49 0.98
N PRO A 49 -17.54 6.28 0.05
CA PRO A 49 -17.93 4.93 -0.36
C PRO A 49 -16.77 4.13 -0.99
N TYR A 50 -15.71 4.81 -1.43
CA TYR A 50 -14.52 4.19 -2.01
C TYR A 50 -13.52 3.69 -0.97
N ALA A 51 -13.71 4.03 0.31
CA ALA A 51 -12.95 3.44 1.40
C ALA A 51 -13.27 1.95 1.61
N LEU A 52 -14.38 1.47 1.04
CA LEU A 52 -14.84 0.09 1.09
C LEU A 52 -14.56 -0.64 -0.22
N ILE A 53 -14.18 -1.92 -0.13
CA ILE A 53 -13.89 -2.74 -1.30
C ILE A 53 -15.21 -3.17 -1.95
N ALA A 54 -15.53 -2.61 -3.12
CA ALA A 54 -16.70 -3.01 -3.92
C ALA A 54 -18.03 -3.05 -3.14
N GLY A 55 -18.20 -2.16 -2.14
CA GLY A 55 -19.40 -2.10 -1.29
C GLY A 55 -19.46 -3.15 -0.17
N LEU A 56 -18.45 -4.00 -0.01
CA LEU A 56 -18.32 -4.89 1.14
C LEU A 56 -17.92 -4.09 2.39
N PRO A 57 -18.24 -4.54 3.61
CA PRO A 57 -17.85 -3.90 4.88
C PRO A 57 -16.34 -4.04 5.20
N VAL A 58 -15.51 -4.22 4.17
CA VAL A 58 -14.07 -4.41 4.27
C VAL A 58 -13.40 -3.16 3.73
N PRO A 59 -12.64 -2.41 4.57
CA PRO A 59 -11.96 -1.22 4.11
C PRO A 59 -10.80 -1.58 3.18
N THR A 60 -10.50 -0.71 2.22
CA THR A 60 -9.38 -0.86 1.29
C THR A 60 -8.04 -0.93 2.02
N SER A 61 -7.93 -0.32 3.20
CA SER A 61 -6.76 -0.45 4.08
C SER A 61 -6.54 -1.89 4.57
N ALA A 62 -7.58 -2.71 4.73
CA ALA A 62 -7.42 -4.11 5.10
C ALA A 62 -6.77 -4.94 3.97
N ALA A 63 -7.08 -4.61 2.70
CA ALA A 63 -6.36 -5.18 1.57
C ALA A 63 -4.88 -4.74 1.56
N GLY A 64 -4.59 -3.50 2.00
CA GLY A 64 -3.23 -3.02 2.24
C GLY A 64 -2.46 -3.89 3.23
N VAL A 65 -3.08 -4.31 4.35
CA VAL A 65 -2.45 -5.23 5.32
C VAL A 65 -2.02 -6.52 4.65
N ALA A 66 -2.92 -7.15 3.89
CA ALA A 66 -2.61 -8.38 3.16
C ALA A 66 -1.50 -8.15 2.13
N TRP A 67 -1.57 -7.04 1.38
CA TRP A 67 -0.61 -6.67 0.37
C TRP A 67 0.82 -6.57 0.91
N PHE A 68 1.00 -5.78 1.95
CA PHE A 68 2.30 -5.53 2.57
C PHE A 68 2.82 -6.77 3.31
N GLY A 69 1.94 -7.52 3.98
CA GLY A 69 2.30 -8.76 4.66
C GLY A 69 2.81 -9.82 3.68
N VAL A 70 2.08 -10.06 2.59
CA VAL A 70 2.52 -10.98 1.54
C VAL A 70 3.82 -10.50 0.90
N SER A 71 3.96 -9.18 0.65
CA SER A 71 5.20 -8.61 0.10
C SER A 71 6.41 -8.91 1.01
N ALA A 72 6.29 -8.73 2.33
CA ALA A 72 7.36 -9.02 3.27
C ALA A 72 7.73 -10.52 3.28
N VAL A 73 6.75 -11.42 3.23
CA VAL A 73 6.98 -12.87 3.15
C VAL A 73 7.66 -13.25 1.83
N LEU A 74 7.17 -12.71 0.72
CA LEU A 74 7.73 -12.93 -0.61
C LEU A 74 9.24 -12.60 -0.64
N TRP A 75 9.68 -11.50 -0.02
CA TRP A 75 11.10 -11.14 0.07
C TRP A 75 12.00 -12.19 0.74
N THR A 76 11.44 -13.13 1.51
CA THR A 76 12.16 -14.27 2.11
C THR A 76 12.23 -15.51 1.21
N ARG A 77 11.43 -15.56 0.14
CA ARG A 77 11.30 -16.72 -0.75
C ARG A 77 12.00 -16.48 -2.11
N PRO A 78 12.49 -17.55 -2.75
CA PRO A 78 13.09 -17.47 -4.08
C PRO A 78 12.05 -17.43 -5.23
N LEU A 79 10.87 -16.83 -5.00
CA LEU A 79 9.75 -16.79 -5.95
C LEU A 79 9.71 -15.48 -6.72
N HIS A 80 10.76 -15.24 -7.49
CA HIS A 80 10.91 -14.04 -8.30
C HIS A 80 9.65 -13.70 -9.13
N TRP A 81 9.18 -14.52 -10.06
CA TRP A 81 8.08 -14.10 -10.97
C TRP A 81 6.81 -13.68 -10.22
N VAL A 82 6.55 -14.34 -9.09
CA VAL A 82 5.45 -14.01 -8.18
C VAL A 82 5.62 -12.61 -7.62
N HIS A 83 6.84 -12.16 -7.30
CA HIS A 83 7.10 -10.80 -6.82
C HIS A 83 6.75 -9.75 -7.85
N LEU A 84 7.01 -9.98 -9.13
CA LEU A 84 6.65 -9.00 -10.17
C LEU A 84 5.14 -8.92 -10.37
N VAL A 85 4.48 -10.07 -10.48
CA VAL A 85 3.02 -10.12 -10.63
C VAL A 85 2.38 -9.46 -9.42
N TRP A 86 2.89 -9.76 -8.22
CA TRP A 86 2.46 -9.10 -7.00
C TRP A 86 2.75 -7.59 -7.14
N ALA A 87 3.99 -7.12 -7.26
CA ALA A 87 4.32 -5.71 -7.42
C ALA A 87 3.41 -4.95 -8.43
N GLY A 88 3.06 -5.57 -9.56
CA GLY A 88 2.11 -5.03 -10.54
C GLY A 88 0.70 -4.78 -9.98
N ILE A 89 0.12 -5.73 -9.24
CA ILE A 89 -1.19 -5.56 -8.58
C ILE A 89 -1.16 -4.38 -7.60
N GLY A 90 -0.08 -4.28 -6.80
CA GLY A 90 0.11 -3.17 -5.88
C GLY A 90 0.18 -1.82 -6.59
N LEU A 91 0.93 -1.74 -7.69
CA LEU A 91 1.06 -0.52 -8.50
C LEU A 91 -0.28 -0.10 -9.11
N VAL A 92 -1.02 -1.03 -9.72
CA VAL A 92 -2.36 -0.76 -10.28
C VAL A 92 -3.31 -0.27 -9.20
N THR A 93 -3.28 -0.89 -8.02
CA THR A 93 -4.10 -0.48 -6.88
C THR A 93 -3.79 0.94 -6.43
N VAL A 94 -2.51 1.31 -6.32
CA VAL A 94 -2.10 2.69 -5.95
C VAL A 94 -2.59 3.71 -6.98
N VAL A 95 -2.38 3.45 -8.26
CA VAL A 95 -2.82 4.37 -9.33
C VAL A 95 -4.34 4.56 -9.29
N TYR A 96 -5.10 3.48 -9.07
CA TYR A 96 -6.55 3.55 -8.93
C TYR A 96 -6.97 4.37 -7.71
N LEU A 97 -6.39 4.12 -6.53
CA LEU A 97 -6.76 4.83 -5.30
C LEU A 97 -6.41 6.31 -5.35
N VAL A 98 -5.23 6.67 -5.87
CA VAL A 98 -4.83 8.07 -6.07
C VAL A 98 -5.79 8.77 -7.04
N PHE A 99 -6.19 8.10 -8.13
CA PHE A 99 -7.19 8.65 -9.05
C PHE A 99 -8.53 8.92 -8.34
N ILE A 100 -8.99 8.01 -7.50
CA ILE A 100 -10.22 8.20 -6.71
C ILE A 100 -10.08 9.37 -5.74
N GLU A 101 -8.98 9.49 -5.00
CA GLU A 101 -8.74 10.59 -4.05
C GLU A 101 -8.82 11.95 -4.75
N ILE A 102 -8.14 12.09 -5.90
CA ILE A 102 -8.06 13.37 -6.62
C ILE A 102 -9.35 13.68 -7.38
N VAL A 103 -9.89 12.71 -8.13
CA VAL A 103 -10.96 12.96 -9.11
C VAL A 103 -12.35 12.77 -8.54
N ARG A 104 -12.52 11.84 -7.59
CA ARG A 104 -13.85 11.44 -7.09
C ARG A 104 -14.14 11.99 -5.71
N VAL A 105 -13.15 11.97 -4.81
CA VAL A 105 -13.28 12.53 -3.46
C VAL A 105 -12.93 14.02 -3.45
N GLY A 106 -11.93 14.42 -4.24
CA GLY A 106 -11.44 15.80 -4.26
C GLY A 106 -10.61 16.17 -3.03
N ALA A 107 -10.12 15.18 -2.29
CA ALA A 107 -9.30 15.36 -1.10
C ALA A 107 -8.22 14.26 -1.01
N LEU A 108 -7.07 14.61 -0.45
CA LEU A 108 -5.95 13.71 -0.24
C LEU A 108 -5.85 13.27 1.21
N CYS A 109 -5.62 11.97 1.44
CA CYS A 109 -5.30 11.44 2.75
C CYS A 109 -3.78 11.29 2.89
N LEU A 110 -3.20 11.94 3.92
CA LEU A 110 -1.76 11.86 4.20
C LEU A 110 -1.30 10.42 4.49
N TRP A 111 -2.11 9.67 5.23
CA TRP A 111 -1.81 8.28 5.59
C TRP A 111 -1.94 7.33 4.40
N CYS A 112 -2.95 7.50 3.54
CA CYS A 112 -3.06 6.75 2.29
C CYS A 112 -1.88 7.07 1.37
N THR A 113 -1.51 8.35 1.26
CA THR A 113 -0.33 8.79 0.48
C THR A 113 0.95 8.14 1.01
N ALA A 114 1.13 8.07 2.33
CA ALA A 114 2.27 7.36 2.92
C ALA A 114 2.28 5.87 2.53
N ALA A 115 1.12 5.20 2.58
CA ALA A 115 1.00 3.82 2.11
C ALA A 115 1.30 3.68 0.60
N HIS A 116 0.81 4.61 -0.23
CA HIS A 116 1.10 4.63 -1.67
C HIS A 116 2.60 4.73 -1.96
N VAL A 117 3.30 5.63 -1.24
CA VAL A 117 4.75 5.78 -1.37
C VAL A 117 5.49 4.50 -0.97
N LEU A 118 5.05 3.83 0.11
CA LEU A 118 5.64 2.55 0.52
C LEU A 118 5.45 1.45 -0.52
N VAL A 119 4.26 1.35 -1.13
CA VAL A 119 4.03 0.39 -2.23
C VAL A 119 4.95 0.71 -3.40
N VAL A 120 5.01 1.96 -3.85
CA VAL A 120 5.87 2.37 -4.97
C VAL A 120 7.33 2.06 -4.69
N ALA A 121 7.82 2.31 -3.46
CA ALA A 121 9.18 1.96 -3.08
C ALA A 121 9.44 0.45 -3.20
N ILE A 122 8.53 -0.40 -2.70
CA ILE A 122 8.66 -1.86 -2.81
C ILE A 122 8.62 -2.31 -4.28
N VAL A 123 7.76 -1.72 -5.10
CA VAL A 123 7.66 -2.00 -6.54
C VAL A 123 8.96 -1.65 -7.25
N LEU A 124 9.49 -0.44 -7.03
CA LEU A 124 10.76 0.01 -7.63
C LEU A 124 11.92 -0.90 -7.23
N ILE A 125 12.02 -1.28 -5.96
CA ILE A 125 13.04 -2.23 -5.49
C ILE A 125 12.87 -3.59 -6.19
N THR A 126 11.64 -4.06 -6.36
CA THR A 126 11.35 -5.34 -7.01
C THR A 126 11.75 -5.33 -8.49
N VAL A 127 11.39 -4.28 -9.22
CA VAL A 127 11.68 -4.12 -10.66
C VAL A 127 13.18 -3.92 -10.91
N THR A 128 13.87 -3.13 -10.09
CA THR A 128 15.31 -2.88 -10.24
C THR A 128 16.17 -4.09 -9.89
N LEU A 129 15.74 -4.91 -8.92
CA LEU A 129 16.45 -6.13 -8.53
C LEU A 129 16.05 -7.35 -9.36
N TRP A 130 15.01 -7.25 -10.20
CA TRP A 130 14.59 -8.29 -11.13
C TRP A 130 15.73 -8.80 -12.03
N PRO A 131 16.43 -7.95 -12.79
CA PRO A 131 17.42 -8.40 -13.78
C PRO A 131 18.63 -9.07 -13.13
N ALA A 132 18.97 -8.66 -11.90
CA ALA A 132 20.09 -9.23 -11.14
C ALA A 132 19.77 -10.62 -10.56
N ARG A 133 18.49 -10.96 -10.39
CA ARG A 133 18.07 -12.30 -9.90
C ARG A 133 17.91 -13.31 -11.01
N ASP A 134 17.57 -12.87 -12.21
CA ASP A 134 17.41 -13.74 -13.39
C ASP A 134 18.77 -14.12 -14.00
N THR A 135 19.73 -13.20 -14.03
CA THR A 135 21.08 -13.44 -14.57
C THR A 135 21.93 -14.41 -13.72
N VAL A 136 21.65 -14.57 -12.43
CA VAL A 136 22.35 -15.53 -11.55
C VAL A 136 21.80 -16.97 -11.69
N ARG A 137 20.65 -17.14 -12.36
CA ARG A 137 19.98 -18.45 -12.52
C ARG A 137 19.96 -18.97 -13.96
N ALA A 138 20.45 -18.20 -14.92
CA ALA A 138 20.70 -18.62 -16.30
C ALA A 138 22.14 -19.14 -16.44
#